data_AF-A0A2M7PKI3-F1
#
_entry.id   AF-A0A2M7PKI3-F1
#
_cell.length_a   1.000
_cell.length_b   1.000
_cell.length_c   1.000
_cell.angle_alpha   90.00
_cell.angle_beta   90.00
_cell.angle_gamma   90.00
#
_symmetry.space_group_name_H-M   'P 1'
#
loop_
_entity.id
_entity.type
_entity.pdbx_description
1 polymer ?
#
loop_
_entity_poly.entity_id
_entity_poly.type
_entity_poly.pdbx_seq_one_letter_code
_entity_poly.pdbx_strand_id
1 'polypeptide(L)'
;MKALGIISLILLVTSLNTSCLGQTQPTENTSLAATETVQVFYFHYARRCTTCKAVEAESKKAVEELFGNKVLFAAYDMDEPEGEKKAEDLGIEGQTLVIYGG
;
A
#
# COMPACT_ATOMS: atom_id res chain seq x y z
N MET A 1 -21.00 33.10 -40.61
CA MET A 1 -21.67 32.07 -39.76
C MET A 1 -20.93 30.72 -39.78
N LYS A 2 -19.59 30.69 -39.78
CA LYS A 2 -18.78 29.46 -39.61
C LYS A 2 -17.81 29.58 -38.43
N ALA A 3 -17.47 30.80 -38.01
CA ALA A 3 -16.66 31.07 -36.82
C ALA A 3 -17.45 30.96 -35.51
N LEU A 4 -18.78 31.12 -35.53
CA LEU A 4 -19.61 31.04 -34.32
C LEU A 4 -19.76 29.60 -33.79
N GLY A 5 -19.67 28.60 -34.67
CA GLY A 5 -19.68 27.19 -34.27
C GLY A 5 -18.35 26.67 -33.74
N ILE A 6 -17.23 27.30 -34.12
CA ILE A 6 -15.88 26.90 -33.67
C ILE A 6 -15.56 27.51 -32.29
N ILE A 7 -16.07 28.70 -31.99
CA ILE A 7 -15.91 29.36 -30.68
C ILE A 7 -16.70 28.61 -29.58
N SER A 8 -17.81 27.95 -29.91
CA SER A 8 -18.61 27.15 -28.97
C SER A 8 -17.94 25.82 -28.57
N LEU A 9 -17.05 25.28 -29.41
CA LEU A 9 -16.40 23.98 -29.17
C LEU A 9 -15.11 24.07 -28.34
N ILE A 10 -14.51 25.25 -28.21
CA ILE A 10 -13.25 25.48 -27.48
C ILE A 10 -13.50 25.86 -26.00
N LEU A 11 -14.72 26.30 -25.64
CA LEU A 11 -15.07 26.68 -24.27
C LEU A 11 -15.44 25.50 -23.34
N LEU A 12 -15.52 24.27 -23.86
CA LEU A 12 -16.01 23.11 -23.09
C LEU A 12 -14.91 22.24 -22.46
N VAL A 13 -13.62 22.54 -22.69
CA VAL A 13 -12.51 21.63 -22.35
C VAL A 13 -11.63 22.13 -21.17
N THR A 14 -11.92 23.30 -20.59
CA THR A 14 -11.03 23.91 -19.57
C THR A 14 -11.51 23.82 -18.12
N SER A 15 -12.55 23.05 -17.79
CA SER A 15 -13.14 23.01 -16.44
C SER A 15 -12.95 21.71 -15.65
N LEU A 16 -11.95 20.87 -15.99
CA LEU A 16 -11.58 19.69 -15.17
C LEU A 16 -10.18 19.85 -14.56
N ASN A 17 -9.97 20.91 -13.79
CA ASN A 17 -8.87 21.02 -12.83
C ASN A 17 -9.35 21.81 -11.61
N THR A 18 -10.22 21.18 -10.82
CA THR A 18 -10.58 21.65 -9.48
C THR A 18 -10.34 20.52 -8.49
N SER A 19 -9.18 20.65 -7.85
CA SER A 19 -8.68 19.88 -6.71
C SER A 19 -9.79 19.60 -5.69
N CYS A 20 -9.94 18.33 -5.32
CA CYS A 20 -10.72 17.97 -4.14
C CYS A 20 -9.98 18.50 -2.91
N LEU A 21 -10.53 19.57 -2.31
CA LEU A 21 -10.22 20.00 -0.95
C LEU A 21 -10.78 18.93 0.00
N GLY A 22 -9.90 18.12 0.58
CA GLY A 22 -10.26 17.21 1.66
C GLY A 22 -10.80 18.00 2.85
N GLN A 23 -12.02 17.68 3.27
CA GLN A 23 -12.70 18.28 4.41
C GLN A 23 -11.93 17.97 5.70
N THR A 24 -11.49 19.02 6.41
CA THR A 24 -11.04 18.92 7.80
C THR A 24 -12.26 18.94 8.73
N GLN A 25 -12.51 17.85 9.43
CA GLN A 25 -13.35 17.81 10.63
C GLN A 25 -12.41 17.69 11.86
N PRO A 26 -12.52 18.56 12.88
CA PRO A 26 -11.71 18.44 14.09
C PRO A 26 -12.46 17.78 15.27
N THR A 27 -11.66 17.13 16.13
CA THR A 27 -11.90 16.61 17.50
C THR A 27 -12.68 15.29 17.60
N GLU A 28 -12.29 14.30 18.41
CA GLU A 28 -11.23 14.12 19.40
C GLU A 28 -11.11 12.61 19.68
N ASN A 29 -9.90 12.11 20.01
CA ASN A 29 -9.60 11.23 21.15
C ASN A 29 -8.21 10.60 21.00
N THR A 30 -7.35 10.97 21.94
CA THR A 30 -6.01 10.45 22.23
C THR A 30 -5.85 8.96 21.97
N SER A 31 -4.97 8.60 21.02
CA SER A 31 -4.07 7.47 21.24
C SER A 31 -2.70 8.06 21.55
N LEU A 32 -2.19 7.68 22.72
CA LEU A 32 -0.83 7.92 23.15
C LEU A 32 0.10 7.55 21.99
N ALA A 33 1.12 8.37 21.70
CA ALA A 33 2.16 8.05 20.74
C ALA A 33 2.91 6.80 21.23
N ALA A 34 2.33 5.62 20.98
CA ALA A 34 3.05 4.38 20.92
C ALA A 34 4.12 4.61 19.86
N THR A 35 5.35 4.23 20.15
CA THR A 35 6.36 4.13 19.11
C THR A 35 5.86 3.06 18.13
N GLU A 36 5.14 3.51 17.10
CA GLU A 36 4.40 2.63 16.20
C GLU A 36 5.44 1.78 15.47
N THR A 37 5.48 0.51 15.88
CA THR A 37 6.36 -0.47 15.27
C THR A 37 5.71 -0.87 13.96
N VAL A 38 6.40 -0.60 12.86
CA VAL A 38 5.92 -0.90 11.53
C VAL A 38 5.81 -2.42 11.36
N GLN A 39 4.66 -2.91 10.94
CA GLN A 39 4.47 -4.33 10.63
C GLN A 39 4.51 -4.53 9.13
N VAL A 40 5.39 -5.42 8.67
CA VAL A 40 5.55 -5.75 7.26
C VAL A 40 5.41 -7.26 7.05
N PHE A 41 4.54 -7.63 6.13
CA PHE A 41 4.24 -9.03 5.80
C PHE A 41 4.59 -9.33 4.34
N TYR A 42 5.39 -10.37 4.11
CA TYR A 42 5.73 -10.88 2.78
C TYR A 42 4.99 -12.18 2.53
N PHE A 43 3.93 -12.13 1.72
CA PHE A 43 3.16 -13.29 1.31
C PHE A 43 3.79 -13.95 0.09
N HIS A 44 3.96 -15.27 0.15
CA HIS A 44 4.49 -16.08 -0.94
C HIS A 44 3.80 -17.45 -0.99
N TYR A 45 4.12 -18.27 -1.99
CA TYR A 45 3.75 -19.68 -2.06
C TYR A 45 5.01 -20.56 -1.88
N ALA A 46 4.84 -21.88 -1.70
CA ALA A 46 5.95 -22.81 -1.46
C ALA A 46 6.91 -22.87 -2.65
N ARG A 47 6.38 -22.74 -3.88
CA ARG A 47 7.18 -22.71 -5.11
C ARG A 47 7.95 -21.40 -5.25
N ARG A 48 9.21 -21.38 -4.81
CA ARG A 48 10.11 -20.21 -4.93
C ARG A 48 11.37 -20.52 -5.73
N CYS A 49 11.61 -19.74 -6.78
CA CYS A 49 12.90 -19.75 -7.48
C CYS A 49 13.94 -18.90 -6.73
N THR A 50 15.21 -18.95 -7.16
CA THR A 50 16.30 -18.16 -6.56
C THR A 50 15.98 -16.66 -6.53
N THR A 51 15.33 -16.14 -7.57
CA THR A 51 14.93 -14.73 -7.63
C THR A 51 13.88 -14.38 -6.59
N CYS A 52 12.87 -15.23 -6.36
CA CYS A 52 11.86 -14.98 -5.30
C CYS A 52 12.51 -14.88 -3.92
N LYS A 53 13.46 -15.78 -3.62
CA LYS A 53 14.20 -15.75 -2.35
C LYS A 53 15.07 -14.50 -2.23
N ALA A 54 15.66 -14.05 -3.33
CA ALA A 54 16.41 -12.79 -3.36
C ALA A 54 15.50 -11.59 -3.10
N VAL A 55 14.30 -11.54 -3.71
CA VAL A 55 13.31 -10.48 -3.47
C VAL A 55 12.91 -10.41 -2.00
N GLU A 56 12.66 -11.54 -1.36
CA GLU A 56 12.35 -11.60 0.08
C GLU A 56 13.48 -11.03 0.95
N ALA A 57 14.72 -11.48 0.68
CA ALA A 57 15.90 -11.03 1.43
C ALA A 57 16.15 -9.53 1.26
N GLU A 58 16.09 -9.01 0.02
CA GLU A 58 16.28 -7.58 -0.24
C GLU A 58 15.12 -6.73 0.28
N SER A 59 13.88 -7.24 0.25
CA SER A 59 12.73 -6.55 0.84
C SER A 59 12.88 -6.40 2.35
N LYS A 60 13.27 -7.48 3.04
CA LYS A 60 13.55 -7.45 4.48
C LYS A 60 14.63 -6.42 4.79
N LYS A 61 15.76 -6.49 4.08
CA LYS A 61 16.87 -5.55 4.25
C LYS A 61 16.43 -4.10 4.04
N ALA A 62 15.74 -3.80 2.94
CA ALA A 62 15.29 -2.45 2.63
C ALA A 62 14.35 -1.89 3.72
N VAL A 63 13.44 -2.73 4.22
CA VAL A 63 12.51 -2.36 5.28
C VAL A 63 13.24 -2.12 6.62
N GLU A 64 14.20 -2.95 6.97
CA GLU A 64 15.05 -2.76 8.16
C GLU A 64 15.92 -1.51 8.04
N GLU A 65 16.42 -1.17 6.85
CA GLU A 65 17.16 0.08 6.59
C GLU A 65 16.27 1.32 6.73
N LEU A 66 15.01 1.24 6.30
CA LEU A 66 14.06 2.36 6.35
C LEU A 66 13.55 2.65 7.78
N PHE A 67 13.24 1.60 8.54
CA PHE A 67 12.56 1.74 9.84
C PHE A 67 13.45 1.40 11.04
N GLY A 68 14.67 0.92 10.80
CA GLY A 68 15.62 0.56 11.84
C GLY A 68 15.08 -0.55 12.75
N ASN A 69 15.16 -0.33 14.06
CA ASN A 69 14.65 -1.27 15.07
C ASN A 69 13.13 -1.17 15.29
N LYS A 70 12.41 -0.34 14.53
CA LYS A 70 10.97 -0.13 14.65
C LYS A 70 10.18 -0.91 13.61
N VAL A 71 10.67 -2.07 13.17
CA VAL A 71 9.95 -2.90 12.21
C VAL A 71 9.92 -4.37 12.62
N LEU A 72 8.76 -4.99 12.42
CA LEU A 72 8.55 -6.42 12.49
C LEU A 72 8.27 -6.93 11.07
N PHE A 73 9.22 -7.70 10.54
CA PHE A 73 9.08 -8.35 9.24
C PHE A 73 8.73 -9.82 9.44
N ALA A 74 7.67 -10.30 8.79
CA ALA A 74 7.33 -11.72 8.74
C ALA A 74 7.04 -12.15 7.30
N ALA A 75 7.43 -13.37 6.94
CA ALA A 75 7.08 -14.01 5.68
C ALA A 75 6.07 -15.12 5.93
N TYR A 76 5.03 -15.21 5.10
CA TYR A 76 3.97 -16.20 5.21
C TYR A 76 3.88 -17.01 3.90
N ASP A 77 3.96 -18.33 4.03
CA ASP A 77 3.66 -19.26 2.95
C ASP A 77 2.16 -19.53 2.90
N MET A 78 1.51 -19.08 1.83
CA MET A 78 0.08 -19.22 1.61
C MET A 78 -0.34 -20.65 1.23
N ASP A 79 0.62 -21.56 0.99
CA ASP A 79 0.33 -23.00 0.87
C ASP A 79 0.24 -23.68 2.25
N GLU A 80 0.59 -22.97 3.33
CA GLU A 80 0.52 -23.46 4.72
C GLU A 80 -0.67 -22.83 5.48
N PRO A 81 -1.31 -23.54 6.42
CA PRO A 81 -2.52 -23.06 7.10
C PRO A 81 -2.38 -21.70 7.81
N GLU A 82 -1.20 -21.42 8.37
CA GLU A 82 -0.94 -20.13 9.03
C GLU A 82 -0.90 -18.98 8.03
N GLY A 83 -0.27 -19.19 6.86
CA GLY A 83 -0.17 -18.17 5.83
C GLY A 83 -1.47 -17.97 5.08
N GLU A 84 -2.22 -19.03 4.79
CA GLU A 84 -3.58 -18.96 4.24
C GLU A 84 -4.48 -18.13 5.15
N LYS A 85 -4.57 -18.50 6.44
CA LYS A 85 -5.39 -17.77 7.42
C LYS A 85 -4.97 -16.30 7.51
N LYS A 86 -3.66 -16.03 7.55
CA LYS A 86 -3.17 -14.65 7.67
C LYS A 86 -3.48 -13.82 6.41
N ALA A 87 -3.44 -14.43 5.23
CA ALA A 87 -3.80 -13.78 3.98
C ALA A 87 -5.30 -13.48 3.92
N GLU A 88 -6.15 -14.43 4.34
CA GLU A 88 -7.60 -14.24 4.44
C GLU A 88 -7.97 -13.12 5.42
N ASP A 89 -7.39 -13.12 6.62
CA ASP A 89 -7.61 -12.09 7.64
C ASP A 89 -7.31 -10.67 7.12
N LEU A 90 -6.42 -10.56 6.11
CA LEU A 90 -5.99 -9.31 5.51
C LEU A 90 -6.53 -9.06 4.09
N GLY A 91 -7.35 -9.96 3.54
CA GLY A 91 -7.87 -9.85 2.17
C GLY A 91 -6.80 -9.91 1.08
N ILE A 92 -5.72 -10.68 1.30
CA ILE A 92 -4.61 -10.84 0.36
C ILE A 92 -4.83 -12.10 -0.48
N GLU A 93 -4.91 -11.93 -1.80
CA GLU A 93 -5.21 -13.03 -2.74
C GLU A 93 -3.97 -13.58 -3.48
N GLY A 94 -2.77 -13.05 -3.19
CA GLY A 94 -1.56 -13.46 -3.91
C GLY A 94 -0.26 -12.99 -3.28
N GLN A 95 0.84 -13.32 -3.95
CA GLN A 95 2.18 -13.00 -3.48
C GLN A 95 2.39 -11.48 -3.47
N THR A 96 2.71 -10.90 -2.31
CA THR A 96 2.85 -9.45 -2.15
C THR A 96 3.63 -9.10 -0.90
N LEU A 97 4.20 -7.89 -0.88
CA LEU A 97 4.76 -7.26 0.30
C LEU A 97 3.78 -6.19 0.79
N VAL A 98 3.31 -6.29 2.02
CA VAL A 98 2.32 -5.38 2.60
C VAL A 98 2.89 -4.70 3.84
N ILE A 99 2.77 -3.38 3.89
CA ILE A 99 2.98 -2.59 5.10
C ILE A 99 1.60 -2.44 5.75
N TYR A 100 1.41 -3.01 6.94
CA TYR A 100 0.09 -3.15 7.55
C TYR A 100 -0.26 -2.05 8.55
N GLY A 101 0.73 -1.49 9.25
CA GLY A 101 0.51 -0.42 10.23
C GLY A 101 1.82 0.04 10.83
N GLY A 102 1.86 1.29 11.30
CA GLY A 102 3.05 2.03 11.73
C GLY A 102 2.79 3.52 11.79
#